data_AF-A0A4Y2LF02-F1
#
_entry.id   AF-A0A4Y2LF02-F1
#
_cell.length_a   1.000
_cell.length_b   1.000
_cell.length_c   1.000
_cell.angle_alpha   90.00
_cell.angle_beta   90.00
_cell.angle_gamma   90.00
#
_symmetry.space_group_name_H-M   'P 1'
#
loop_
_entity.id
_entity.type
_entity.pdbx_description
1 polymer ?
#
loop_
_entity_poly.entity_id
_entity_poly.type
_entity_poly.pdbx_seq_one_letter_code
_entity_poly.pdbx_strand_id
1 'polypeptide(L)'
;MQHRWPSDLSHLPICHEKLAHNKKSNLERHFTTKHTQFAGKYPTGDARKKAVEELQKKQQSSFMLSNWAQSSNNVNLASFAVSLEIAKRGKPFTDGKYVKDCFIRASEELFRDFKNKAEIMKKIKDLPLSAKTVQDRTAKMSSNVKHMQMEDK
;
A
#
# COMPACT_ATOMS: atom_id res chain seq x y z
N MET A 1 -20.90 -19.76 -10.12
CA MET A 1 -20.06 -19.83 -8.90
C MET A 1 -19.59 -18.42 -8.56
N GLN A 2 -19.96 -17.89 -7.39
CA GLN A 2 -19.67 -16.51 -6.96
C GLN A 2 -18.21 -16.38 -6.54
N HIS A 3 -17.35 -15.86 -7.42
CA HIS A 3 -15.97 -15.55 -7.05
C HIS A 3 -15.94 -14.31 -6.15
N ARG A 4 -15.28 -14.52 -5.01
CA ARG A 4 -15.44 -13.86 -3.72
C ARG A 4 -14.29 -12.86 -3.51
N TRP A 5 -14.57 -11.71 -2.89
CA TRP A 5 -13.51 -10.84 -2.35
C TRP A 5 -12.58 -11.65 -1.43
N PRO A 6 -11.25 -11.45 -1.47
CA PRO A 6 -10.35 -12.13 -0.56
C PRO A 6 -10.78 -11.83 0.88
N SER A 7 -11.07 -12.88 1.64
CA SER A 7 -11.56 -12.82 3.02
C SER A 7 -10.61 -12.14 4.01
N ASP A 8 -9.41 -11.76 3.56
CA ASP A 8 -8.32 -11.26 4.40
C ASP A 8 -8.07 -9.75 4.27
N LEU A 9 -8.89 -9.02 3.49
CA LEU A 9 -8.71 -7.59 3.28
C LEU A 9 -9.21 -6.78 4.49
N SER A 10 -8.28 -6.23 5.26
CA SER A 10 -8.56 -5.30 6.37
C SER A 10 -8.87 -3.87 5.90
N HIS A 11 -8.61 -3.54 4.63
CA HIS A 11 -8.74 -2.20 4.05
C HIS A 11 -9.13 -2.30 2.57
N LEU A 12 -9.84 -1.29 2.05
CA LEU A 12 -10.26 -1.25 0.66
C LEU A 12 -9.19 -0.59 -0.24
N PRO A 13 -8.76 -1.20 -1.36
CA PRO A 13 -7.65 -0.66 -2.18
C PRO A 13 -7.93 0.68 -2.89
N ILE A 14 -9.13 1.23 -2.76
CA ILE A 14 -9.58 2.44 -3.47
C ILE A 14 -9.48 3.68 -2.57
N CYS A 15 -9.66 3.52 -1.27
CA CYS A 15 -9.66 4.62 -0.30
C CYS A 15 -8.72 4.38 0.89
N HIS A 16 -8.25 3.15 1.09
CA HIS A 16 -7.38 2.73 2.18
C HIS A 16 -7.84 3.19 3.58
N GLU A 17 -9.15 3.49 3.76
CA GLU A 17 -9.74 3.87 5.04
C GLU A 17 -9.77 2.68 6.00
N LYS A 18 -9.48 2.96 7.28
CA LYS A 18 -9.51 1.96 8.35
C LYS A 18 -10.95 1.63 8.71
N LEU A 19 -11.38 0.40 8.43
CA LEU A 19 -12.66 -0.09 8.94
C LEU A 19 -12.48 -0.52 10.39
N ALA A 20 -13.34 -0.01 11.29
CA ALA A 20 -13.33 -0.38 12.71
C ALA A 20 -13.50 -1.90 12.92
N HIS A 21 -14.12 -2.58 11.96
CA HIS A 21 -14.31 -4.03 11.94
C HIS A 21 -14.11 -4.56 10.52
N ASN A 22 -13.06 -5.35 10.31
CA ASN A 22 -12.68 -6.02 9.05
C ASN A 22 -13.60 -7.19 8.66
N LYS A 23 -14.87 -7.17 9.10
CA LYS A 23 -15.87 -8.16 8.67
C LYS A 23 -16.18 -7.92 7.19
N LYS A 24 -16.28 -9.00 6.42
CA LYS A 24 -16.62 -8.98 4.99
C LYS A 24 -17.83 -8.08 4.67
N SER A 25 -18.88 -8.15 5.49
CA SER A 25 -20.09 -7.33 5.34
C SER A 25 -19.82 -5.83 5.51
N ASN A 26 -18.87 -5.44 6.35
CA ASN A 26 -18.49 -4.04 6.52
C ASN A 26 -17.65 -3.53 5.36
N LEU A 27 -16.75 -4.37 4.81
CA LEU A 27 -15.96 -4.03 3.62
C LEU A 27 -16.87 -3.83 2.41
N GLU A 28 -17.83 -4.74 2.23
CA GLU A 28 -18.81 -4.71 1.16
C GLU A 28 -19.73 -3.48 1.28
N ARG A 29 -20.28 -3.23 2.47
CA ARG A 29 -21.07 -2.02 2.74
C ARG A 29 -20.27 -0.74 2.54
N HIS A 30 -19.02 -0.68 3.02
CA HIS A 30 -18.16 0.48 2.83
C HIS A 30 -17.95 0.76 1.35
N PHE A 31 -17.61 -0.26 0.56
CA PHE A 31 -17.45 -0.11 -0.87
C PHE A 31 -18.73 0.39 -1.56
N THR A 32 -19.88 -0.24 -1.32
CA THR A 32 -21.12 0.13 -1.99
C THR A 32 -21.67 1.49 -1.56
N THR A 33 -21.30 1.99 -0.38
CA THR A 33 -21.80 3.28 0.14
C THR A 33 -20.83 4.45 -0.06
N LYS A 34 -19.52 4.22 0.03
CA LYS A 34 -18.49 5.27 -0.14
C LYS A 34 -17.98 5.37 -1.57
N HIS A 35 -18.12 4.30 -2.36
CA HIS A 35 -17.70 4.25 -3.76
C HIS A 35 -18.87 3.91 -4.68
N THR A 36 -20.03 4.51 -4.46
CA THR A 36 -21.27 4.28 -5.23
C THR A 36 -21.06 4.43 -6.74
N GLN A 37 -20.34 5.48 -7.17
CA GLN A 37 -20.04 5.70 -8.59
C GLN A 37 -19.17 4.59 -9.20
N PHE A 38 -18.11 4.17 -8.49
CA PHE A 38 -17.24 3.08 -8.95
C PHE A 38 -17.97 1.73 -8.90
N ALA A 39 -18.77 1.49 -7.87
CA ALA A 39 -19.57 0.28 -7.73
C ALA A 39 -20.66 0.17 -8.81
N GLY A 40 -21.26 1.30 -9.20
CA GLY A 40 -22.21 1.40 -10.30
C GLY A 40 -21.55 1.20 -11.67
N LYS A 41 -20.37 1.78 -11.89
CA LYS A 41 -19.60 1.64 -13.14
C LYS A 41 -18.99 0.24 -13.31
N TYR A 42 -18.60 -0.41 -12.22
CA TYR A 42 -17.95 -1.72 -12.22
C TYR A 42 -18.68 -2.70 -11.27
N PRO A 43 -19.71 -3.41 -11.74
CA PRO A 43 -20.39 -4.47 -10.97
C PRO A 43 -19.44 -5.64 -10.65
N THR A 44 -19.86 -6.50 -9.71
CA THR A 44 -19.02 -7.55 -9.10
C THR A 44 -18.48 -8.53 -10.16
N GLY A 45 -17.23 -8.96 -10.02
CA GLY A 45 -16.58 -9.90 -10.94
C GLY A 45 -15.29 -9.36 -11.55
N ASP A 46 -14.88 -9.91 -12.69
CA ASP A 46 -13.58 -9.64 -13.30
C ASP A 46 -13.41 -8.19 -13.78
N ALA A 47 -14.49 -7.56 -14.23
CA ALA A 47 -14.48 -6.15 -14.63
C ALA A 47 -14.06 -5.22 -13.47
N ARG A 48 -14.58 -5.47 -12.26
CA ARG A 48 -14.20 -4.74 -11.06
C ARG A 48 -12.76 -5.02 -10.65
N LYS A 49 -12.34 -6.28 -10.71
CA LYS A 49 -10.95 -6.66 -10.39
C LYS A 49 -9.96 -5.94 -11.31
N LYS A 50 -10.22 -5.96 -12.62
CA LYS A 50 -9.38 -5.28 -13.62
C LYS A 50 -9.35 -3.77 -13.42
N ALA A 51 -10.49 -3.15 -13.13
CA ALA A 51 -10.57 -1.71 -12.87
C ALA A 51 -9.78 -1.31 -11.61
N VAL A 52 -9.83 -2.11 -10.54
CA VAL A 52 -9.02 -1.89 -9.33
C VAL A 52 -7.53 -2.05 -9.64
N GLU A 53 -7.13 -3.06 -10.40
CA GLU A 53 -5.73 -3.26 -10.80
C GLU A 53 -5.20 -2.11 -11.68
N GLU A 54 -6.00 -1.60 -12.61
CA GLU A 54 -5.64 -0.44 -13.44
C GLU A 54 -5.51 0.84 -12.63
N LEU A 55 -6.41 1.08 -11.67
CA LEU A 55 -6.31 2.21 -10.73
C LEU A 55 -5.03 2.12 -9.90
N GLN A 56 -4.69 0.93 -9.38
CA GLN A 56 -3.45 0.71 -8.64
C GLN A 56 -2.21 0.97 -9.50
N LYS A 57 -2.22 0.57 -10.78
CA LYS A 57 -1.11 0.84 -11.72
C LYS A 57 -0.93 2.33 -11.96
N LYS A 58 -2.01 3.07 -12.21
CA LYS A 58 -1.98 4.54 -12.39
C LYS A 58 -1.51 5.26 -11.13
N GLN A 59 -1.90 4.76 -9.96
CA GLN A 59 -1.47 5.32 -8.69
C GLN A 59 0.01 5.09 -8.43
N GLN A 60 0.54 3.92 -8.79
CA GLN A 60 1.97 3.65 -8.71
C GLN A 60 2.78 4.55 -9.64
N SER A 61 2.35 4.79 -10.88
CA SER A 61 3.09 5.67 -11.79
C SER A 61 3.10 7.12 -11.31
N SER A 62 1.94 7.66 -10.92
CA SER A 62 1.82 9.04 -10.42
C SER A 62 2.62 9.27 -9.13
N PHE A 63 2.57 8.32 -8.19
CA PHE A 63 3.31 8.39 -6.95
C PHE A 63 4.83 8.29 -7.15
N MET A 64 5.27 7.37 -8.00
CA MET A 64 6.70 7.22 -8.33
C MET A 64 7.23 8.49 -8.99
N LEU A 65 6.44 9.16 -9.85
CA LEU A 65 6.82 10.42 -10.47
C LEU A 65 6.95 11.58 -9.46
N SER A 66 5.98 11.74 -8.54
CA SER A 66 5.99 12.89 -7.62
C SER A 66 7.02 12.78 -6.49
N ASN A 67 7.19 11.59 -5.90
CA ASN A 67 8.04 11.41 -4.74
C ASN A 67 9.51 11.10 -5.09
N TRP A 68 9.78 10.44 -6.22
CA TRP A 68 11.16 10.16 -6.64
C TRP A 68 11.89 11.41 -7.11
N ALA A 69 11.15 12.37 -7.70
CA ALA A 69 11.67 13.69 -8.04
C ALA A 69 11.94 14.60 -6.82
N GLN A 70 11.32 14.32 -5.66
CA GLN A 70 11.40 15.19 -4.47
C GLN A 70 12.26 14.64 -3.32
N SER A 71 12.61 13.35 -3.30
CA SER A 71 13.29 12.73 -2.16
C SER A 71 14.76 12.39 -2.46
N SER A 72 15.70 13.14 -1.88
CA SER A 72 17.14 12.82 -1.89
C SER A 72 17.53 11.71 -0.90
N ASN A 73 16.60 11.24 -0.06
CA ASN A 73 16.85 10.24 0.97
C ASN A 73 16.31 8.85 0.55
N ASN A 74 17.22 7.95 0.19
CA ASN A 74 16.91 6.58 -0.25
C ASN A 74 16.14 5.75 0.80
N VAL A 75 16.36 6.00 2.10
CA VAL A 75 15.64 5.30 3.18
C VAL A 75 14.15 5.67 3.16
N ASN A 76 13.84 6.94 2.92
CA ASN A 76 12.46 7.40 2.77
C ASN A 76 11.79 6.75 1.55
N LEU A 77 12.46 6.72 0.39
CA LEU A 77 11.89 6.08 -0.81
C LEU A 77 11.60 4.59 -0.60
N ALA A 78 12.56 3.83 -0.06
CA ALA A 78 12.39 2.42 0.24
C ALA A 78 11.18 2.18 1.16
N SER A 79 11.01 3.07 2.13
CA SER A 79 9.93 2.95 3.11
C SER A 79 8.55 3.34 2.58
N PHE A 80 8.46 4.09 1.47
CA PHE A 80 7.21 4.24 0.70
C PHE A 80 6.93 3.01 -0.16
N ALA A 81 7.96 2.45 -0.82
CA ALA A 81 7.83 1.26 -1.65
C ALA A 81 7.31 0.06 -0.85
N VAL A 82 7.86 -0.19 0.34
CA VAL A 82 7.39 -1.28 1.22
C VAL A 82 5.94 -1.03 1.69
N SER A 83 5.60 0.20 2.08
CA SER A 83 4.22 0.53 2.47
C SER A 83 3.22 0.31 1.34
N LEU A 84 3.60 0.65 0.11
CA LEU A 84 2.78 0.41 -1.08
C LEU A 84 2.53 -1.09 -1.27
N GLU A 85 3.56 -1.91 -1.11
CA GLU A 85 3.44 -3.36 -1.29
C GLU A 85 2.52 -3.99 -0.23
N ILE A 86 2.62 -3.54 1.03
CA ILE A 86 1.72 -3.95 2.12
C ILE A 86 0.28 -3.59 1.76
N ALA A 87 0.04 -2.35 1.32
CA ALA A 87 -1.28 -1.86 0.96
C ALA A 87 -1.87 -2.59 -0.26
N LYS A 88 -1.07 -2.82 -1.31
CA LYS A 88 -1.50 -3.54 -2.54
C LYS A 88 -1.93 -4.97 -2.24
N ARG A 89 -1.24 -5.64 -1.32
CA ARG A 89 -1.58 -7.01 -0.88
C ARG A 89 -2.67 -7.03 0.20
N GLY A 90 -3.17 -5.88 0.64
CA GLY A 90 -4.18 -5.74 1.68
C GLY A 90 -3.73 -6.26 3.05
N LYS A 91 -2.43 -6.30 3.29
CA LYS A 91 -1.83 -6.78 4.53
C LYS A 91 -2.00 -5.74 5.64
N PRO A 92 -2.08 -6.17 6.92
CA PRO A 92 -2.12 -5.23 8.04
C PRO A 92 -0.92 -4.29 8.05
N PHE A 93 -1.12 -3.01 8.41
CA PHE A 93 0.00 -2.07 8.51
C PHE A 93 1.03 -2.46 9.57
N THR A 94 0.64 -3.28 10.56
CA THR A 94 1.54 -3.89 11.54
C THR A 94 2.60 -4.79 10.91
N ASP A 95 2.33 -5.32 9.72
CA ASP A 95 3.29 -6.16 8.97
C ASP A 95 4.53 -5.35 8.55
N GLY A 96 4.49 -4.01 8.56
CA GLY A 96 5.67 -3.19 8.34
C GLY A 96 6.80 -3.49 9.32
N LYS A 97 6.46 -3.69 10.61
CA LYS A 97 7.45 -4.07 11.62
C LYS A 97 8.00 -5.47 11.35
N TYR A 98 7.12 -6.41 11.03
CA TYR A 98 7.49 -7.78 10.69
C TYR A 98 8.47 -7.83 9.50
N VAL A 99 8.18 -7.09 8.43
CA VAL A 99 9.06 -7.00 7.24
C VAL A 99 10.43 -6.42 7.60
N LYS A 100 10.47 -5.37 8.44
CA LYS A 100 11.72 -4.77 8.90
C LYS A 100 12.57 -5.76 9.70
N ASP A 101 11.96 -6.48 10.63
CA ASP A 101 12.64 -7.47 11.47
C ASP A 101 13.18 -8.64 10.62
N CYS A 102 12.48 -9.02 9.55
CA CYS A 102 12.97 -10.01 8.58
C CYS A 102 14.19 -9.50 7.82
N PHE A 103 14.17 -8.24 7.36
CA PHE A 103 15.31 -7.63 6.69
C PHE A 103 16.53 -7.51 7.59
N ILE A 104 16.38 -7.14 8.85
CA ILE A 104 17.50 -7.07 9.80
C ILE A 104 18.15 -8.46 9.93
N ARG A 105 17.35 -9.50 10.24
CA ARG A 105 17.87 -10.86 10.44
C ARG A 105 18.53 -11.45 9.19
N ALA A 106 17.90 -11.33 8.02
CA ALA A 106 18.49 -11.81 6.78
C ALA A 106 19.80 -11.07 6.44
N SER A 107 19.85 -9.76 6.69
CA SER A 107 21.00 -8.92 6.35
C SER A 107 22.21 -9.15 7.25
N GLU A 108 21.99 -9.57 8.50
CA GLU A 108 23.08 -9.97 9.40
C GLU A 108 23.91 -11.13 8.84
N GLU A 109 23.23 -12.05 8.15
CA GLU A 109 23.81 -13.21 7.50
C GLU A 109 24.33 -12.89 6.09
N LEU A 110 23.50 -12.28 5.25
CA LEU A 110 23.83 -11.99 3.85
C LEU A 110 25.05 -11.06 3.70
N PHE A 111 25.22 -10.11 4.62
CA PHE A 111 26.31 -9.13 4.56
C PHE A 111 27.37 -9.38 5.62
N ARG A 112 27.46 -10.60 6.17
CA ARG A 112 28.37 -10.93 7.27
C ARG A 112 29.82 -10.52 7.00
N ASP A 113 30.31 -10.79 5.79
CA ASP A 113 31.70 -10.59 5.38
C ASP A 113 31.92 -9.32 4.55
N PHE A 114 30.89 -8.48 4.42
CA PHE A 114 30.97 -7.24 3.64
C PHE A 114 31.70 -6.16 4.45
N LYS A 115 32.69 -5.49 3.83
CA LYS A 115 33.43 -4.39 4.46
C LYS A 115 32.55 -3.25 4.95
N ASN A 116 31.41 -3.01 4.28
CA ASN A 116 30.44 -1.96 4.58
C ASN A 116 29.17 -2.48 5.30
N LYS A 117 29.27 -3.62 6.00
CA LYS A 117 28.15 -4.22 6.75
C LYS A 117 27.51 -3.21 7.70
N ALA A 118 28.31 -2.44 8.42
CA ALA A 118 27.82 -1.48 9.42
C ALA A 118 26.92 -0.40 8.78
N GLU A 119 27.32 0.17 7.63
CA GLU A 119 26.51 1.16 6.94
C GLU A 119 25.22 0.58 6.37
N ILE A 120 25.27 -0.64 5.80
CA ILE A 120 24.09 -1.34 5.29
C ILE A 120 23.10 -1.60 6.43
N MET A 121 23.58 -2.18 7.54
CA MET A 121 22.76 -2.49 8.70
C MET A 121 22.14 -1.23 9.31
N LYS A 122 22.89 -0.12 9.35
CA LYS A 122 22.37 1.17 9.79
C LYS A 122 21.19 1.62 8.93
N LYS A 123 21.32 1.61 7.59
CA LYS A 123 20.22 2.01 6.69
C LYS A 123 18.96 1.15 6.85
N ILE A 124 19.11 -0.15 7.10
CA ILE A 124 17.97 -1.05 7.33
C ILE A 124 17.32 -0.75 8.68
N LYS A 125 18.12 -0.55 9.73
CA LYS A 125 17.62 -0.18 11.07
C LYS A 125 16.94 1.19 11.07
N ASP A 126 17.39 2.12 10.24
CA ASP A 126 16.78 3.44 10.10
C ASP A 126 15.51 3.40 9.25
N LEU A 127 15.22 2.29 8.56
CA LEU A 127 14.04 2.16 7.70
C LEU A 127 12.74 2.33 8.51
N PRO A 128 11.95 3.40 8.28
CA PRO A 128 10.77 3.67 9.10
C PRO A 128 9.58 2.84 8.61
N LEU A 129 9.23 1.76 9.32
CA LEU A 129 8.13 0.86 8.96
C LEU A 129 7.19 0.55 10.14
N SER A 130 7.00 1.52 11.03
CA SER A 130 5.96 1.39 12.06
C SER A 130 4.57 1.32 11.42
N ALA A 131 3.58 0.73 12.10
CA ALA A 131 2.21 0.67 11.60
C ALA A 131 1.66 2.07 11.27
N LYS A 132 1.97 3.07 12.11
CA LYS A 132 1.59 4.48 11.87
C LYS A 132 2.27 5.03 10.62
N THR A 133 3.55 4.75 10.43
CA THR A 133 4.29 5.20 9.25
C THR A 133 3.74 4.57 7.97
N VAL A 134 3.46 3.26 7.98
CA VAL A 134 2.87 2.56 6.83
C VAL A 134 1.52 3.16 6.48
N GLN A 135 0.69 3.45 7.50
CA GLN A 135 -0.59 4.12 7.33
C GLN A 135 -0.43 5.51 6.68
N ASP A 136 0.41 6.37 7.25
CA ASP A 136 0.59 7.76 6.80
C ASP A 136 1.09 7.83 5.37
N ARG A 137 2.03 6.95 5.02
CA ARG A 137 2.52 6.84 3.65
C ARG A 137 1.44 6.37 2.69
N THR A 138 0.65 5.39 3.10
CA THR A 138 -0.47 4.89 2.29
C THR A 138 -1.52 5.98 2.07
N ALA A 139 -1.84 6.75 3.11
CA ALA A 139 -2.74 7.90 3.00
C ALA A 139 -2.18 8.97 2.05
N LYS A 140 -0.89 9.30 2.15
CA LYS A 140 -0.20 10.25 1.25
C LYS A 140 -0.17 9.76 -0.20
N MET A 141 -0.02 8.46 -0.42
CA MET A 141 -0.14 7.84 -1.74
C MET A 141 -1.58 7.92 -2.27
N SER A 142 -2.58 7.84 -1.38
CA SER A 142 -4.01 7.92 -1.72
C SER A 142 -4.50 9.33 -2.06
N SER A 143 -3.94 10.37 -1.46
CA SER A 143 -4.38 11.76 -1.70
C SER A 143 -4.12 12.27 -3.11
N ASN A 144 -3.16 11.69 -3.85
CA ASN A 144 -2.90 12.05 -5.24
C ASN A 144 -4.03 11.64 -6.21
N VAL A 145 -5.02 10.84 -5.77
CA VAL A 145 -6.13 10.35 -6.61
C VAL A 145 -7.27 11.36 -6.71
N LYS A 146 -7.47 12.23 -5.72
CA LYS A 146 -8.60 13.20 -5.73
C LYS A 146 -8.48 14.24 -6.85
N HIS A 147 -7.29 14.44 -7.42
CA HIS A 147 -7.06 15.41 -8.49
C HIS A 147 -7.26 14.84 -9.91
N MET A 148 -7.41 13.52 -10.09
CA MET A 148 -7.57 12.91 -11.43
C MET A 148 -8.99 12.41 -11.72
N GLN A 149 -9.93 12.51 -10.76
CA GLN A 149 -11.31 12.04 -10.93
C GLN A 149 -12.32 13.17 -11.23
N MET A 150 -11.86 14.40 -11.46
CA MET A 150 -12.74 15.55 -11.78
C MET A 150 -12.61 16.07 -13.22
N GLU A 151 -11.85 15.40 -14.09
CA GLU A 151 -11.57 15.90 -15.45
C GLU A 151 -12.08 15.04 -16.61
N ASP A 152 -13.01 14.11 -16.38
CA ASP A 152 -13.81 13.56 -17.47
C ASP A 152 -15.22 14.18 -17.41
N LYS A 153 -15.35 15.40 -17.92
CA LYS A 153 -16.62 16.02 -18.31
C LYS A 153 -17.01 15.57 -19.71
#